data_AF-A0AAJ0TBK7-F1
#
_entry.id   AF-A0AAJ0TBK7-F1
#
_cell.length_a   1.000
_cell.length_b   1.000
_cell.length_c   1.000
_cell.angle_alpha   90.00
_cell.angle_beta   90.00
_cell.angle_gamma   90.00
#
_symmetry.space_group_name_H-M   'P 1'
#
loop_
_entity.id
_entity.type
_entity.pdbx_description
1 polymer ?
#
loop_
_entity_poly.entity_id
_entity_poly.type
_entity_poly.pdbx_seq_one_letter_code
_entity_poly.pdbx_strand_id
1 'polypeptide(L)'
;MSAVIKNVNKESWKILRAEAIKHGVTTGKMLEVLVKEHVEKEKSKKHAWDLILTKRPLLTKKEAEAIKKRTEEFRKSFKMRI
;
A
#
# COMPACT_ATOMS: atom_id res chain seq x y z
N MET A 1 4.61 -25.90 -5.28
CA MET A 1 3.28 -25.75 -5.93
C MET A 1 3.50 -25.26 -7.35
N SER A 2 2.98 -25.95 -8.37
CA SER A 2 3.00 -25.46 -9.75
C SER A 2 1.73 -24.64 -10.01
N ALA A 3 1.87 -23.33 -10.16
CA ALA A 3 0.76 -22.46 -10.57
C ALA A 3 0.63 -22.50 -12.11
N VAL A 4 -0.54 -22.89 -12.62
CA VAL A 4 -0.84 -22.85 -14.05
C VAL A 4 -1.58 -21.55 -14.36
N ILE A 5 -0.99 -20.72 -15.22
CA ILE A 5 -1.60 -19.46 -15.65
C ILE A 5 -2.49 -19.77 -16.85
N LYS A 6 -3.81 -19.63 -16.67
CA LYS A 6 -4.82 -19.83 -17.71
C LYS A 6 -5.19 -18.48 -18.35
N ASN A 7 -5.78 -18.52 -19.54
CA ASN A 7 -6.32 -17.36 -20.26
C ASN A 7 -5.28 -16.27 -20.61
N VAL A 8 -4.07 -16.66 -20.97
CA VAL A 8 -3.06 -15.73 -21.48
C VAL A 8 -3.28 -15.52 -22.98
N ASN A 9 -3.33 -14.25 -23.41
CA ASN A 9 -3.35 -13.94 -24.84
C ASN A 9 -2.08 -14.51 -25.52
N LYS A 10 -2.29 -15.26 -26.60
CA LYS A 10 -1.22 -15.92 -27.37
C LYS A 10 -0.17 -14.94 -27.87
N GLU A 11 -0.56 -13.73 -28.25
CA GLU A 11 0.36 -12.71 -28.74
C GLU A 11 1.25 -12.17 -27.62
N SER A 12 0.66 -11.80 -26.48
CA SER A 12 1.41 -11.39 -25.29
C SER A 12 2.36 -12.49 -24.80
N TRP A 13 1.95 -13.76 -24.89
CA TRP A 13 2.81 -14.89 -24.53
C TRP A 13 4.01 -15.05 -25.47
N LYS A 14 3.84 -14.81 -26.78
CA LYS A 14 4.96 -14.81 -27.74
C LYS A 14 5.96 -13.70 -27.42
N ILE A 15 5.46 -12.49 -27.14
CA ILE A 15 6.30 -11.34 -26.78
C ILE A 15 7.13 -11.66 -25.53
N LEU A 16 6.50 -12.20 -24.48
CA LEU A 16 7.20 -12.58 -23.26
C LEU A 16 8.31 -13.61 -23.49
N ARG A 17 8.06 -14.62 -24.35
CA ARG A 17 9.09 -15.61 -24.70
C ARG A 17 10.23 -14.98 -25.48
N ALA A 18 9.94 -14.14 -26.47
CA ALA A 18 10.96 -13.46 -27.25
C ALA A 18 11.85 -12.60 -26.35
N GLU A 19 11.24 -11.89 -25.40
CA GLU A 19 11.96 -11.06 -24.46
C GLU A 19 12.82 -11.91 -23.50
N ALA A 20 12.29 -13.02 -22.98
CA ALA A 20 13.07 -13.94 -22.15
C ALA A 20 14.32 -14.48 -22.88
N ILE A 21 14.20 -14.78 -24.18
CA ILE A 21 15.33 -15.21 -25.03
C ILE A 21 16.38 -14.10 -25.16
N LYS A 22 15.96 -12.85 -25.41
CA LYS A 22 16.90 -11.71 -25.52
C LYS A 22 17.72 -11.53 -24.26
N HIS A 23 17.10 -11.73 -23.10
CA HIS A 23 17.77 -11.59 -21.79
C HIS A 23 18.47 -12.88 -21.32
N GLY A 24 18.45 -13.95 -22.13
CA GLY A 24 19.10 -15.23 -21.79
C GLY A 24 18.49 -15.93 -20.57
N VAL A 25 17.23 -15.66 -20.25
CA VAL A 25 16.53 -16.21 -19.08
C VAL A 25 15.36 -17.09 -19.47
N THR A 26 14.89 -17.93 -18.55
CA THR A 26 13.66 -18.71 -18.77
C THR A 26 12.43 -17.80 -18.77
N THR A 27 11.39 -18.16 -19.53
CA THR A 27 10.13 -17.40 -19.58
C THR A 27 9.50 -17.25 -18.19
N GLY A 28 9.62 -18.28 -17.33
CA GLY A 28 9.16 -18.21 -15.95
C GLY A 28 9.94 -17.19 -15.12
N LYS A 29 11.26 -17.09 -15.31
CA LYS A 29 12.08 -16.09 -14.63
C LYS A 29 11.76 -14.68 -15.09
N MET A 30 11.56 -14.48 -16.39
CA MET A 30 11.14 -13.20 -16.94
C MET A 30 9.79 -12.76 -16.36
N LEU A 31 8.84 -13.68 -16.26
CA LEU A 31 7.54 -13.41 -15.65
C LEU A 31 7.68 -13.04 -14.16
N GLU A 32 8.54 -13.73 -13.42
CA GLU A 32 8.81 -13.43 -12.01
C GLU A 32 9.32 -11.98 -11.84
N VAL A 33 10.23 -11.53 -12.70
CA VAL A 33 10.77 -10.16 -12.67
C VAL A 33 9.66 -9.14 -12.92
N LEU A 34 8.86 -9.33 -13.97
CA LEU A 34 7.75 -8.41 -14.30
C LEU A 34 6.71 -8.34 -13.18
N VAL A 35 6.37 -9.47 -12.56
CA VAL A 35 5.44 -9.51 -11.43
C VAL A 35 6.02 -8.79 -10.23
N LYS A 36 7.31 -8.97 -9.92
CA LYS A 36 7.97 -8.25 -8.82
C LYS A 36 7.96 -6.75 -9.04
N GLU A 37 8.36 -6.29 -10.23
CA GLU A 37 8.34 -4.86 -10.58
C GLU A 37 6.94 -4.26 -10.45
N HIS A 38 5.91 -4.98 -10.89
CA HIS A 38 4.53 -4.51 -10.76
C HIS A 38 4.10 -4.42 -9.29
N VAL A 39 4.39 -5.44 -8.48
CA VAL A 39 4.07 -5.45 -7.05
C VAL A 39 4.80 -4.33 -6.32
N GLU A 40 6.07 -4.07 -6.64
CA GLU A 40 6.84 -2.96 -6.06
C GLU A 40 6.26 -1.59 -6.43
N LYS A 41 5.85 -1.41 -7.70
CA LYS A 41 5.14 -0.20 -8.15
C LYS A 41 3.79 -0.01 -7.47
N GLU A 42 3.05 -1.07 -7.20
CA GLU A 42 1.77 -0.98 -6.47
C GLU A 42 1.98 -0.72 -4.97
N LYS A 43 3.04 -1.29 -4.37
CA LYS A 43 3.41 -1.00 -2.98
C LYS A 43 3.83 0.45 -2.79
N SER A 44 4.60 1.04 -3.72
CA SER A 44 5.00 2.44 -3.62
C SER A 44 3.80 3.40 -3.71
N LYS A 45 2.76 3.08 -4.48
CA LYS A 45 1.50 3.83 -4.50
C LYS A 45 0.74 3.77 -3.18
N LYS A 46 0.67 2.61 -2.52
CA LYS A 46 0.10 2.50 -1.15
C LYS A 46 0.90 3.33 -0.15
N HIS A 47 2.23 3.32 -0.27
CA HIS A 47 3.11 4.09 0.60
C HIS A 47 2.94 5.61 0.47
N ALA A 48 2.50 6.12 -0.69
CA ALA A 48 2.22 7.53 -0.87
C ALA A 48 1.05 8.01 0.01
N TRP A 49 -0.01 7.21 0.13
CA TRP A 49 -1.12 7.51 1.05
C TRP A 49 -0.69 7.37 2.51
N ASP A 50 0.10 6.34 2.81
CA ASP A 50 0.66 6.19 4.15
C ASP A 50 1.55 7.39 4.49
N LEU A 51 2.35 7.94 3.58
CA LEU A 51 3.14 9.16 3.82
C LEU A 51 2.28 10.42 4.06
N ILE A 52 1.14 10.53 3.37
CA ILE A 52 0.17 11.61 3.59
C ILE A 52 -0.52 11.47 4.95
N LEU A 53 -0.86 10.24 5.34
CA LEU A 53 -1.59 9.91 6.58
C LEU A 53 -0.68 9.71 7.80
N THR A 54 0.61 9.45 7.60
CA THR A 54 1.64 9.32 8.65
C THR A 54 2.31 10.65 8.98
N LYS A 55 1.69 11.78 8.61
CA LYS A 55 1.97 13.04 9.33
C LYS A 55 1.88 12.72 10.80
N ARG A 56 3.03 12.80 11.48
CA ARG A 56 3.21 12.50 12.91
C ARG A 56 1.96 12.95 13.64
N PRO A 57 1.38 12.11 14.53
CA PRO A 57 0.20 12.54 15.27
C PRO A 57 0.53 13.90 15.90
N LEU A 58 -0.26 14.93 15.54
CA LEU A 58 -0.02 16.32 15.96
C LEU A 58 0.03 16.45 17.49
N LEU A 59 -0.54 15.44 18.17
CA LEU A 59 -0.56 15.29 19.61
C LEU A 59 -0.03 13.89 19.95
N THR A 60 0.80 13.82 20.97
CA THR A 60 1.09 12.57 21.66
C THR A 60 -0.17 12.03 22.31
N LYS A 61 -0.22 10.72 22.59
CA LYS A 61 -1.37 10.10 23.29
C LYS A 61 -1.71 10.81 24.60
N LYS A 62 -0.68 11.25 25.34
CA LYS A 62 -0.84 12.00 26.60
C LYS A 62 -1.51 13.36 26.39
N GLU A 63 -1.13 14.10 25.35
CA GLU A 63 -1.73 15.39 25.03
C GLU A 63 -3.18 15.24 24.57
N ALA A 64 -3.45 14.22 23.74
CA ALA A 64 -4.81 13.92 23.29
C ALA A 64 -5.75 13.56 24.47
N GLU A 65 -5.27 12.75 25.42
CA GLU A 65 -6.02 12.41 26.64
C GLU A 65 -6.26 13.63 27.54
N ALA A 66 -5.25 14.49 27.70
CA ALA A 66 -5.38 15.71 28.50
C ALA A 66 -6.40 16.68 27.90
N ILE A 67 -6.39 16.86 26.57
CA ILE A 67 -7.37 17.69 25.86
C ILE A 67 -8.76 17.10 26.03
N LYS A 68 -8.93 15.80 25.79
CA LYS A 68 -10.23 15.12 25.95
C LYS A 68 -10.81 15.34 27.35
N LYS A 69 -10.01 15.16 28.40
CA LYS A 69 -10.45 15.35 29.78
C LYS A 69 -10.88 16.80 30.06
N ARG A 70 -10.08 17.78 29.62
CA ARG A 70 -10.43 19.21 29.77
C ARG A 70 -11.68 19.59 28.99
N THR A 71 -11.88 19.04 27.79
CA THR A 71 -13.09 19.27 27.00
C THR A 71 -14.33 18.66 27.67
N GLU A 72 -14.21 17.48 28.27
CA GLU A 72 -15.30 16.85 29.04
C GLU A 72 -15.68 17.66 30.29
N GLU A 73 -14.69 18.17 31.02
CA GLU A 73 -14.87 19.06 32.16
C GLU A 73 -15.53 20.39 31.74
N PHE A 74 -15.05 21.00 30.66
CA PHE A 74 -15.69 22.18 30.07
C PHE A 74 -17.15 21.90 29.69
N ARG A 75 -17.43 20.79 29.00
CA ARG A 75 -18.80 20.43 28.60
C ARG A 75 -19.74 20.23 29.78
N LYS A 76 -19.26 19.63 30.88
CA LYS A 76 -20.02 19.49 32.13
C LYS A 76 -20.31 20.86 32.75
N SER A 77 -19.31 21.74 32.82
CA SER A 77 -19.48 23.10 33.35
C SER A 77 -20.43 23.96 32.49
N PHE A 78 -20.38 23.80 31.17
CA PHE A 78 -21.21 24.53 30.23
C PHE A 78 -22.67 24.04 30.25
N LYS A 79 -22.89 22.72 30.36
CA LYS A 79 -24.23 22.14 30.57
C LYS A 79 -24.86 22.53 31.90
N MET A 80 -24.10 22.95 32.91
CA MET A 80 -24.64 23.46 34.17
C MET A 80 -24.94 24.96 34.15
N ARG A 81 -24.62 25.68 33.05
CA ARG A 81 -24.93 27.10 32.86
C ARG A 81 -26.12 27.37 31.93
N ILE A 82 -26.71 26.33 31.36
CA ILE A 82 -27.97 26.37 30.59
C ILE A 82 -29.02 25.66 31.42
#